data_AF-A0A1H9PAY5-F1
#
_entry.id   AF-A0A1H9PAY5-F1
#
_cell.length_a   1.000
_cell.length_b   1.000
_cell.length_c   1.000
_cell.angle_alpha   90.00
_cell.angle_beta   90.00
_cell.angle_gamma   90.00
#
_symmetry.space_group_name_H-M   'P 1'
#
loop_
_entity.id
_entity.type
_entity.pdbx_description
1 polymer ?
#
loop_
_entity_poly.entity_id
_entity_poly.type
_entity_poly.pdbx_seq_one_letter_code
_entity_poly.pdbx_strand_id
1 'polypeptide(L)'
;MIDASYLAQFREPEGYLDFARFGPPSVPVVAATSRLMEQASLAGPSTVDTLMREEQRVKAAVARLCRSDTDHVALVPNTSIGLFQAAFGLSGTVMYSAAEFPSNTYPWVRAGLPSVVLDGPVTPAAVASRLTGEVSALSVSAVDFRTGYRADLAALREAVGDRLLVVDGIQGFGVVDEPWEVADVLVVGGQKWLRAGWSTGFAVLSDRALERLSPVLSGWTGAVDAGLFDNSVHTASPDAASWNITNLSPVVSGAFAEALELVELAGVAELDAAVGEVVAELEEIVLSCGGQVVSARDRRAGILAFTMPEAAPVVGEALNAFGVTATVRPEHVRLSPHATTTHGTLERVRAALKSLSTSATAPVPPALSALVPTVDSLASALGPDTEVVVHDLARLPNSIIAIAGSLTGRQVGGPMTDLLLGLVRRGTTTDMPGYETYAPDGRAIWSSTTFVRDASGVAVGCLCVNKLAAHEASGPVESFPQDVDTLQRVLVEKAIADVGVPVELMKKVHKSQVVRVLDEAGFFLIRDSVDHLAGVLEVTRYTIYNYLNENRGT
;
A
#
# COMPACT_ATOMS: atom_id res chain seq x y z
N MET A 1 -7.64 -28.46 -10.05
CA MET A 1 -6.93 -28.58 -8.76
C MET A 1 -5.45 -28.47 -9.05
N ILE A 2 -4.73 -27.61 -8.33
CA ILE A 2 -3.29 -27.41 -8.51
C ILE A 2 -2.54 -28.68 -8.12
N ASP A 3 -1.48 -29.01 -8.86
CA ASP A 3 -0.63 -30.15 -8.58
C ASP A 3 0.02 -30.03 -7.18
N ALA A 4 -0.11 -31.07 -6.35
CA ALA A 4 0.45 -31.09 -5.01
C ALA A 4 1.98 -30.94 -4.99
N SER A 5 2.66 -31.38 -6.05
CA SER A 5 4.10 -31.21 -6.21
C SER A 5 4.50 -29.74 -6.40
N TYR A 6 3.65 -28.92 -7.04
CA TYR A 6 3.84 -27.47 -7.11
C TYR A 6 3.70 -26.83 -5.73
N LEU A 7 2.60 -27.12 -5.01
CA LEU A 7 2.33 -26.54 -3.69
C LEU A 7 3.45 -26.83 -2.68
N ALA A 8 4.07 -28.01 -2.75
CA ALA A 8 5.16 -28.42 -1.87
C ALA A 8 6.47 -27.64 -2.07
N GLN A 9 6.59 -26.82 -3.13
CA GLN A 9 7.83 -26.06 -3.43
C GLN A 9 7.93 -24.74 -2.65
N PHE A 10 6.94 -24.41 -1.82
CA PHE A 10 6.76 -23.09 -1.25
C PHE A 10 6.74 -23.14 0.29
N ARG A 11 7.28 -22.09 0.92
CA ARG A 11 7.54 -22.02 2.38
C ARG A 11 7.24 -20.66 2.99
N GLU A 12 6.51 -19.81 2.29
CA GLU A 12 6.03 -18.54 2.82
C GLU A 12 5.24 -18.78 4.12
N PRO A 13 5.36 -17.87 5.09
CA PRO A 13 4.62 -18.00 6.33
C PRO A 13 3.11 -17.88 6.09
N GLU A 14 2.35 -18.63 6.86
CA GLU A 14 0.90 -18.44 6.94
C GLU A 14 0.58 -16.99 7.32
N GLY A 15 -0.39 -16.37 6.65
CA GLY A 15 -0.69 -14.94 6.77
C GLY A 15 -0.11 -14.05 5.67
N TYR A 16 0.74 -14.57 4.77
CA TYR A 16 1.33 -13.75 3.71
C TYR A 16 0.35 -13.48 2.54
N LEU A 17 -0.02 -12.21 2.34
CA LEU A 17 -0.95 -11.75 1.29
C LEU A 17 -0.41 -10.52 0.54
N ASP A 18 0.90 -10.44 0.31
CA ASP A 18 1.54 -9.28 -0.35
C ASP A 18 2.30 -9.64 -1.66
N PHE A 19 1.81 -10.66 -2.38
CA PHE A 19 2.41 -11.16 -3.65
C PHE A 19 2.47 -10.10 -4.76
N ALA A 20 1.55 -9.14 -4.78
CA ALA A 20 1.57 -8.01 -5.72
C ALA A 20 2.68 -6.98 -5.42
N ARG A 21 3.38 -7.13 -4.29
CA ARG A 21 4.58 -6.37 -3.93
C ARG A 21 5.84 -7.22 -4.10
N PHE A 22 5.83 -8.43 -3.57
CA PHE A 22 6.96 -9.37 -3.64
C PHE A 22 6.44 -10.81 -3.52
N GLY A 23 6.92 -11.70 -4.37
CA GLY A 23 6.65 -13.14 -4.25
C GLY A 23 7.87 -13.84 -3.66
N PRO A 24 7.77 -14.39 -2.44
CA PRO A 24 8.87 -15.13 -1.82
C PRO A 24 9.35 -16.26 -2.73
N PRO A 25 10.65 -16.36 -3.04
CA PRO A 25 11.17 -17.40 -3.92
C PRO A 25 10.83 -18.81 -3.47
N SER A 26 10.60 -19.70 -4.44
CA SER A 26 10.39 -21.12 -4.17
C SER A 26 11.67 -21.79 -3.68
N VAL A 27 11.52 -22.97 -3.06
CA VAL A 27 12.66 -23.80 -2.63
C VAL A 27 13.58 -24.15 -3.81
N PRO A 28 13.08 -24.55 -4.99
CA PRO A 28 13.91 -24.74 -6.18
C PRO A 28 14.68 -23.49 -6.64
N VAL A 29 14.05 -22.31 -6.61
CA VAL A 29 14.70 -21.05 -7.00
C VAL A 29 15.88 -20.72 -6.07
N VAL A 30 15.69 -20.89 -4.76
CA VAL A 30 16.76 -20.70 -3.77
C VAL A 30 17.87 -21.73 -3.97
N ALA A 31 17.51 -23.01 -4.17
CA ALA A 31 18.47 -24.08 -4.38
C ALA A 31 19.29 -23.90 -5.66
N ALA A 32 18.67 -23.49 -6.77
CA ALA A 32 19.35 -23.21 -8.02
C ALA A 32 20.31 -22.03 -7.89
N THR A 33 19.91 -20.97 -7.20
CA THR A 33 20.79 -19.83 -6.91
C THR A 33 22.06 -20.28 -6.17
N SER A 34 21.91 -21.04 -5.08
CA SER A 34 23.05 -21.57 -4.32
C SER A 34 23.93 -22.50 -5.17
N ARG A 35 23.31 -23.48 -5.84
CA ARG A 35 24.02 -24.48 -6.67
C ARG A 35 24.83 -23.82 -7.79
N LEU A 36 24.24 -22.86 -8.52
CA LEU A 36 24.92 -22.19 -9.63
C LEU A 36 26.04 -21.27 -9.12
N MET A 37 25.87 -20.65 -7.96
CA MET A 37 26.94 -19.86 -7.33
C MET A 37 28.11 -20.74 -6.85
N GLU A 38 27.81 -21.89 -6.24
CA GLU A 38 28.82 -22.88 -5.87
C GLU A 38 29.57 -23.37 -7.11
N GLN A 39 28.85 -23.68 -8.19
CA GLN A 39 29.45 -24.08 -9.47
C GLN A 39 30.35 -22.98 -10.06
N ALA A 40 29.95 -21.72 -9.95
CA ALA A 40 30.78 -20.59 -10.40
C ALA A 40 32.11 -20.50 -9.64
N SER A 41 32.15 -20.88 -8.36
CA SER A 41 33.38 -20.88 -7.55
C SER A 41 34.41 -21.94 -7.97
N LEU A 42 34.02 -22.95 -8.75
CA LEU A 42 34.93 -23.99 -9.22
C LEU A 42 35.94 -23.47 -10.25
N ALA A 43 35.54 -22.45 -11.04
CA ALA A 43 36.38 -21.79 -12.05
C ALA A 43 37.12 -22.75 -13.01
N GLY A 44 36.49 -23.86 -13.39
CA GLY A 44 37.03 -24.82 -14.34
C GLY A 44 36.88 -24.36 -15.81
N PRO A 45 37.56 -25.03 -16.76
CA PRO A 45 37.57 -24.61 -18.18
C PRO A 45 36.19 -24.51 -18.84
N SER A 46 35.21 -25.28 -18.39
CA SER A 46 33.83 -25.30 -18.92
C SER A 46 32.81 -24.61 -18.01
N THR A 47 33.26 -23.99 -16.90
CA THR A 47 32.36 -23.41 -15.89
C THR A 47 31.52 -22.29 -16.51
N VAL A 48 32.14 -21.36 -17.22
CA VAL A 48 31.44 -20.22 -17.84
C VAL A 48 30.45 -20.72 -18.89
N ASP A 49 30.87 -21.57 -19.83
CA ASP A 49 29.98 -22.12 -20.86
C ASP A 49 28.78 -22.85 -20.27
N THR A 50 28.99 -23.60 -19.19
CA THR A 50 27.90 -24.33 -18.53
C THR A 50 26.93 -23.37 -17.84
N LEU A 51 27.42 -22.32 -17.19
CA LEU A 51 26.57 -21.30 -16.57
C LEU A 51 25.79 -20.51 -17.63
N MET A 52 26.42 -20.16 -18.75
CA MET A 52 25.77 -19.41 -19.84
C MET A 52 24.62 -20.18 -20.51
N ARG A 53 24.57 -21.52 -20.39
CA ARG A 53 23.41 -22.31 -20.88
C ARG A 53 22.12 -22.01 -20.12
N GLU A 54 22.20 -21.50 -18.89
CA GLU A 54 21.01 -21.14 -18.12
C GLU A 54 20.22 -20.00 -18.79
N GLU A 55 20.89 -19.12 -19.56
CA GLU A 55 20.22 -18.10 -20.37
C GLU A 55 19.31 -18.74 -21.43
N GLN A 56 19.80 -19.76 -22.14
CA GLN A 56 19.02 -20.46 -23.15
C GLN A 56 17.83 -21.20 -22.53
N ARG A 57 18.04 -21.80 -21.34
CA ARG A 57 16.98 -22.48 -20.59
C ARG A 57 15.83 -21.53 -20.22
N VAL A 58 16.15 -20.36 -19.65
CA VAL A 58 15.13 -19.37 -19.27
C VAL A 58 14.43 -18.79 -20.51
N LYS A 59 15.16 -18.49 -21.59
CA LYS A 59 14.54 -18.02 -22.84
C LYS A 59 13.55 -19.04 -23.40
N ALA A 60 13.90 -20.32 -23.37
CA ALA A 60 13.02 -21.40 -23.82
C ALA A 60 11.74 -21.51 -22.97
N ALA A 61 11.84 -21.34 -21.64
CA ALA A 61 10.68 -21.34 -20.76
C ALA A 61 9.76 -20.12 -21.01
N VAL A 62 10.34 -18.93 -21.21
CA VAL A 62 9.58 -17.73 -21.60
C VAL A 62 8.86 -17.95 -22.93
N ALA A 63 9.56 -18.46 -23.94
CA ALA A 63 9.00 -18.71 -25.27
C ALA A 63 7.78 -19.62 -25.22
N ARG A 64 7.85 -20.73 -24.46
CA ARG A 64 6.72 -21.66 -24.28
C ARG A 64 5.53 -21.01 -23.58
N LEU A 65 5.76 -20.30 -22.46
CA LEU A 65 4.68 -19.62 -21.72
C LEU A 65 4.04 -18.47 -22.49
N CYS A 66 4.79 -17.81 -23.39
CA CYS A 66 4.30 -16.72 -24.23
C CYS A 66 3.82 -17.16 -25.62
N ARG A 67 3.87 -18.47 -25.92
CA ARG A 67 3.57 -19.03 -27.26
C ARG A 67 4.35 -18.33 -28.38
N SER A 68 5.63 -18.08 -28.13
CA SER A 68 6.58 -17.39 -29.01
C SER A 68 7.83 -18.25 -29.24
N ASP A 69 8.86 -17.69 -29.87
CA ASP A 69 10.17 -18.32 -30.10
C ASP A 69 11.28 -17.63 -29.30
N THR A 70 12.40 -18.30 -29.06
CA THR A 70 13.54 -17.77 -28.31
C THR A 70 14.18 -16.55 -28.97
N ASP A 71 14.06 -16.43 -30.29
CA ASP A 71 14.56 -15.28 -31.05
C ASP A 71 13.77 -14.00 -30.73
N HIS A 72 12.54 -14.13 -30.23
CA HIS A 72 11.70 -13.02 -29.78
C HIS A 72 11.90 -12.66 -28.31
N VAL A 73 12.75 -13.38 -27.57
CA VAL A 73 12.95 -13.20 -26.13
C VAL A 73 14.27 -12.47 -25.84
N ALA A 74 14.19 -11.37 -25.09
CA ALA A 74 15.32 -10.71 -24.44
C ALA A 74 15.20 -10.82 -22.93
N LEU A 75 16.30 -11.00 -22.21
CA LEU A 75 16.27 -10.95 -20.74
C LEU A 75 16.51 -9.51 -20.27
N VAL A 76 15.73 -9.08 -19.28
CA VAL A 76 15.89 -7.77 -18.64
C VAL A 76 15.90 -7.95 -17.12
N PRO A 77 16.63 -7.13 -16.36
CA PRO A 77 16.69 -7.29 -14.91
C PRO A 77 15.38 -6.93 -14.20
N ASN A 78 14.49 -6.19 -14.86
CA ASN A 78 13.18 -5.80 -14.33
C ASN A 78 12.33 -5.12 -15.43
N THR A 79 11.03 -5.00 -15.16
CA THR A 79 10.06 -4.37 -16.07
C THR A 79 10.41 -2.94 -16.46
N SER A 80 10.93 -2.14 -15.52
CA SER A 80 11.27 -0.75 -15.81
C SER A 80 12.29 -0.64 -16.95
N ILE A 81 13.33 -1.50 -16.97
CA ILE A 81 14.34 -1.47 -18.03
C ILE A 81 13.73 -1.80 -19.40
N GLY A 82 12.91 -2.86 -19.50
CA GLY A 82 12.26 -3.19 -20.77
C GLY A 82 11.32 -2.09 -21.27
N LEU A 83 10.57 -1.43 -20.37
CA LEU A 83 9.71 -0.31 -20.75
C LEU A 83 10.52 0.94 -21.16
N PHE A 84 11.67 1.20 -20.53
CA PHE A 84 12.60 2.25 -20.99
C PHE A 84 13.17 1.94 -22.36
N GLN A 85 13.55 0.70 -22.65
CA GLN A 85 14.03 0.29 -23.97
C GLN A 85 12.94 0.48 -25.03
N ALA A 86 11.71 0.06 -24.74
CA ALA A 86 10.55 0.31 -25.61
C ALA A 86 10.35 1.82 -25.87
N ALA A 87 10.38 2.64 -24.83
CA ALA A 87 10.17 4.07 -24.93
C ALA A 87 11.27 4.79 -25.74
N PHE A 88 12.54 4.47 -25.51
CA PHE A 88 13.64 5.08 -26.28
C PHE A 88 13.71 4.57 -27.72
N GLY A 89 13.21 3.35 -27.99
CA GLY A 89 13.15 2.79 -29.34
C GLY A 89 11.95 3.23 -30.16
N LEU A 90 10.90 3.77 -29.53
CA LEU A 90 9.67 4.16 -30.20
C LEU A 90 9.81 5.49 -30.94
N SER A 91 9.26 5.54 -32.15
CA SER A 91 9.00 6.79 -32.87
C SER A 91 7.49 7.08 -32.92
N GLY A 92 7.10 8.35 -32.78
CA GLY A 92 5.70 8.80 -32.83
C GLY A 92 5.09 9.08 -31.45
N THR A 93 3.76 8.98 -31.36
CA THR A 93 2.99 9.33 -30.15
C THR A 93 2.58 8.08 -29.38
N VAL A 94 2.81 8.06 -28.07
CA VAL A 94 2.36 6.96 -27.19
C VAL A 94 1.09 7.32 -26.43
N MET A 95 0.16 6.39 -26.35
CA MET A 95 -1.01 6.48 -25.49
C MET A 95 -0.78 5.67 -24.22
N TYR A 96 -1.12 6.21 -23.05
CA TYR A 96 -1.10 5.49 -21.77
C TYR A 96 -2.06 6.15 -20.77
N SER A 97 -2.36 5.49 -19.66
CA SER A 97 -3.20 6.09 -18.60
C SER A 97 -2.36 6.82 -17.56
N ALA A 98 -2.81 7.99 -17.07
CA ALA A 98 -2.23 8.65 -15.90
C ALA A 98 -2.28 7.78 -14.64
N ALA A 99 -3.15 6.77 -14.65
CA ALA A 99 -3.37 5.84 -13.56
C ALA A 99 -2.38 4.65 -13.56
N GLU A 100 -1.54 4.53 -14.60
CA GLU A 100 -0.50 3.51 -14.71
C GLU A 100 0.53 3.60 -13.58
N PHE A 101 1.18 2.46 -13.27
CA PHE A 101 2.28 2.46 -12.31
C PHE A 101 3.44 3.34 -12.81
N PRO A 102 4.21 4.03 -11.95
CA PRO A 102 5.30 4.91 -12.38
C PRO A 102 6.32 4.29 -13.35
N SER A 103 6.62 2.99 -13.22
CA SER A 103 7.50 2.29 -14.18
C SER A 103 6.95 2.26 -15.61
N ASN A 104 5.64 2.46 -15.80
CA ASN A 104 4.97 2.52 -17.09
C ASN A 104 4.56 3.96 -17.49
N THR A 105 4.76 4.97 -16.65
CA THR A 105 4.55 6.38 -17.07
C THR A 105 5.86 7.12 -17.31
N TYR A 106 6.86 6.90 -16.46
CA TYR A 106 8.14 7.59 -16.53
C TYR A 106 8.95 7.33 -17.81
N PRO A 107 8.97 6.12 -18.40
CA PRO A 107 9.71 5.86 -19.63
C PRO A 107 9.32 6.79 -20.78
N TRP A 108 8.02 6.92 -21.03
CA TRP A 108 7.47 7.71 -22.13
C TRP A 108 7.79 9.20 -21.99
N VAL A 109 7.62 9.73 -20.78
CA VAL A 109 7.93 11.13 -20.46
C VAL A 109 9.44 11.41 -20.60
N ARG A 110 10.28 10.49 -20.11
CA ARG A 110 11.75 10.66 -20.15
C ARG A 110 12.36 10.43 -21.53
N ALA A 111 11.71 9.62 -22.37
CA ALA A 111 12.05 9.52 -23.79
C ALA A 111 11.67 10.78 -24.58
N GLY A 112 10.91 11.71 -23.98
CA GLY A 112 10.51 12.96 -24.63
C GLY A 112 9.45 12.76 -25.72
N LEU A 113 8.70 11.66 -25.65
CA LEU A 113 7.71 11.33 -26.67
C LEU A 113 6.43 12.16 -26.51
N PRO A 114 5.83 12.64 -27.62
CA PRO A 114 4.46 13.10 -27.61
C PRO A 114 3.55 12.02 -27.01
N SER A 115 2.60 12.43 -26.16
CA SER A 115 1.78 11.49 -25.40
C SER A 115 0.30 11.85 -25.39
N VAL A 116 -0.56 10.84 -25.53
CA VAL A 116 -2.01 10.94 -25.28
C VAL A 116 -2.31 10.26 -23.95
N VAL A 117 -2.73 11.05 -22.96
CA VAL A 117 -2.96 10.54 -21.60
C VAL A 117 -4.45 10.25 -21.38
N LEU A 118 -4.75 9.01 -20.98
CA LEU A 118 -6.07 8.56 -20.58
C LEU A 118 -6.28 8.73 -19.07
N ASP A 119 -7.54 8.84 -18.66
CA ASP A 119 -7.95 8.80 -17.26
C ASP A 119 -8.48 7.40 -16.90
N GLY A 120 -8.18 6.93 -15.69
CA GLY A 120 -8.73 5.67 -15.17
C GLY A 120 -8.20 4.41 -15.87
N PRO A 121 -8.93 3.28 -15.80
CA PRO A 121 -8.52 2.02 -16.42
C PRO A 121 -8.47 2.10 -17.95
N VAL A 122 -7.48 1.43 -18.56
CA VAL A 122 -7.34 1.36 -20.02
C VAL A 122 -8.36 0.36 -20.58
N THR A 123 -9.47 0.88 -21.09
CA THR A 123 -10.53 0.09 -21.75
C THR A 123 -10.52 0.32 -23.26
N PRO A 124 -11.03 -0.63 -24.08
CA PRO A 124 -11.18 -0.43 -25.52
C PRO A 124 -11.96 0.85 -25.87
N ALA A 125 -13.03 1.15 -25.12
CA ALA A 125 -13.83 2.36 -25.31
C ALA A 125 -13.03 3.64 -24.99
N ALA A 126 -12.26 3.65 -23.90
CA ALA A 126 -11.40 4.78 -23.54
C ALA A 126 -10.34 5.03 -24.61
N VAL A 127 -9.69 3.96 -25.09
CA VAL A 127 -8.70 4.02 -26.18
C VAL A 127 -9.35 4.57 -27.45
N ALA A 128 -10.45 3.97 -27.92
CA ALA A 128 -11.13 4.39 -29.14
C ALA A 128 -11.57 5.87 -29.10
N SER A 129 -11.98 6.38 -27.93
CA SER A 129 -12.42 7.78 -27.77
C SER A 129 -11.31 8.82 -27.95
N ARG A 130 -10.04 8.41 -27.84
CA ARG A 130 -8.86 9.29 -27.90
C ARG A 130 -7.85 8.88 -28.98
N LEU A 131 -8.11 7.79 -29.70
CA LEU A 131 -7.20 7.27 -30.71
C LEU A 131 -7.16 8.19 -31.93
N THR A 132 -5.97 8.64 -32.31
CA THR A 132 -5.75 9.45 -33.51
C THR A 132 -4.80 8.74 -34.49
N GLY A 133 -4.65 9.29 -35.70
CA GLY A 133 -3.68 8.79 -36.68
C GLY A 133 -2.22 8.94 -36.23
N GLU A 134 -1.94 9.82 -35.28
CA GLU A 134 -0.57 10.11 -34.79
C GLU A 134 -0.10 9.13 -33.71
N VAL A 135 -1.03 8.44 -33.04
CA VAL A 135 -0.70 7.43 -32.04
C VAL A 135 -0.03 6.24 -32.73
N SER A 136 1.20 5.93 -32.33
CA SER A 136 1.99 4.80 -32.83
C SER A 136 1.99 3.62 -31.87
N ALA A 137 1.75 3.85 -30.58
CA ALA A 137 1.71 2.80 -29.56
C ALA A 137 0.68 3.07 -28.46
N LEU A 138 0.13 2.01 -27.86
CA LEU A 138 -0.57 2.01 -26.58
C LEU A 138 0.30 1.27 -25.56
N SER A 139 0.56 1.88 -24.40
CA SER A 139 1.13 1.20 -23.24
C SER A 139 0.09 0.97 -22.16
N VAL A 140 0.06 -0.24 -21.61
CA VAL A 140 -0.94 -0.65 -20.61
C VAL A 140 -0.35 -1.67 -19.63
N SER A 141 -0.69 -1.55 -18.34
CA SER A 141 -0.51 -2.65 -17.39
C SER A 141 -1.60 -3.69 -17.62
N ALA A 142 -1.23 -4.95 -17.84
CA ALA A 142 -2.21 -6.04 -17.99
C ALA A 142 -3.12 -6.18 -16.76
N VAL A 143 -2.56 -5.90 -15.58
CA VAL A 143 -3.28 -5.86 -14.31
C VAL A 143 -2.93 -4.59 -13.55
N ASP A 144 -3.94 -3.80 -13.19
CA ASP A 144 -3.79 -2.59 -12.39
C ASP A 144 -3.25 -2.94 -10.99
N PHE A 145 -2.13 -2.32 -10.62
CA PHE A 145 -1.43 -2.63 -9.38
C PHE A 145 -2.21 -2.26 -8.10
N ARG A 146 -3.23 -1.40 -8.19
CA ARG A 146 -3.99 -0.89 -7.04
C ARG A 146 -5.18 -1.79 -6.77
N THR A 147 -5.95 -2.04 -7.82
CA THR A 147 -7.29 -2.62 -7.78
C THR A 147 -7.35 -4.04 -8.34
N GLY A 148 -6.33 -4.51 -9.04
CA GLY A 148 -6.37 -5.81 -9.71
C GLY A 148 -7.22 -5.84 -10.97
N TYR A 149 -7.68 -4.68 -11.47
CA TYR A 149 -8.42 -4.63 -12.73
C TYR A 149 -7.58 -5.25 -13.86
N ARG A 150 -8.14 -6.24 -14.54
CA ARG A 150 -7.52 -7.01 -15.62
C ARG A 150 -7.94 -6.39 -16.97
N ALA A 151 -6.98 -5.81 -17.67
CA ALA A 151 -7.21 -5.27 -19.01
C ALA A 151 -7.65 -6.38 -19.98
N ASP A 152 -8.43 -6.02 -20.99
CA ASP A 152 -8.82 -6.96 -22.05
C ASP A 152 -7.82 -6.87 -23.20
N LEU A 153 -6.77 -7.69 -23.16
CA LEU A 153 -5.66 -7.55 -24.12
C LEU A 153 -6.12 -7.84 -25.55
N ALA A 154 -7.03 -8.79 -25.75
CA ALA A 154 -7.61 -9.10 -27.05
C ALA A 154 -8.43 -7.92 -27.60
N ALA A 155 -9.35 -7.36 -26.81
CA ALA A 155 -10.16 -6.22 -27.25
C ALA A 155 -9.32 -4.95 -27.42
N LEU A 156 -8.26 -4.75 -26.61
CA LEU A 156 -7.32 -3.65 -26.80
C LEU A 156 -6.51 -3.82 -28.09
N ARG A 157 -6.05 -5.04 -28.40
CA ARG A 157 -5.37 -5.36 -29.66
C ARG A 157 -6.24 -4.99 -30.86
N GLU A 158 -7.51 -5.36 -30.85
CA GLU A 158 -8.48 -4.97 -31.88
C GLU A 158 -8.63 -3.45 -31.97
N ALA A 159 -8.78 -2.75 -30.84
CA ALA A 159 -8.97 -1.31 -30.79
C ALA A 159 -7.77 -0.52 -31.33
N VAL A 160 -6.54 -0.98 -31.09
CA VAL A 160 -5.32 -0.26 -31.53
C VAL A 160 -4.88 -0.62 -32.96
N GLY A 161 -5.37 -1.75 -33.50
CA GLY A 161 -5.13 -2.17 -34.89
C GLY A 161 -3.65 -2.41 -35.18
N ASP A 162 -3.10 -1.73 -36.18
CA ASP A 162 -1.69 -1.88 -36.60
C ASP A 162 -0.66 -1.18 -35.70
N ARG A 163 -1.09 -0.44 -34.67
CA ARG A 163 -0.18 0.25 -33.73
C ARG A 163 0.52 -0.76 -32.81
N LEU A 164 1.57 -0.32 -32.12
CA LEU A 164 2.23 -1.17 -31.13
C LEU A 164 1.38 -1.27 -29.85
N LEU A 165 1.22 -2.48 -29.32
CA LEU A 165 0.66 -2.74 -28.00
C LEU A 165 1.78 -3.14 -27.04
N VAL A 166 2.13 -2.25 -26.13
CA VAL A 166 3.16 -2.43 -25.11
C VAL A 166 2.47 -2.82 -23.80
N VAL A 167 2.82 -3.97 -23.25
CA VAL A 167 2.16 -4.56 -22.08
C VAL A 167 3.15 -4.73 -20.94
N ASP A 168 2.86 -4.09 -19.81
CA ASP A 168 3.47 -4.42 -18.52
C ASP A 168 2.71 -5.61 -17.91
N GLY A 169 3.33 -6.78 -17.92
CA GLY A 169 2.75 -8.03 -17.42
C GLY A 169 3.09 -8.33 -15.96
N ILE A 170 3.79 -7.44 -15.24
CA ILE A 170 4.38 -7.77 -13.92
C ILE A 170 3.35 -8.15 -12.84
N GLN A 171 2.08 -7.76 -13.00
CA GLN A 171 1.02 -8.04 -12.02
C GLN A 171 0.11 -9.22 -12.37
N GLY A 172 0.38 -9.94 -13.48
CA GLY A 172 -0.48 -11.05 -13.89
C GLY A 172 0.21 -12.18 -14.63
N PHE A 173 1.38 -11.95 -15.24
CA PHE A 173 2.04 -13.00 -16.01
C PHE A 173 2.37 -14.22 -15.14
N GLY A 174 1.99 -15.40 -15.62
CA GLY A 174 2.15 -16.69 -14.94
C GLY A 174 1.00 -17.07 -14.00
N VAL A 175 0.08 -16.17 -13.70
CA VAL A 175 -1.06 -16.41 -12.80
C VAL A 175 -2.39 -15.87 -13.32
N VAL A 176 -2.38 -15.30 -14.53
CA VAL A 176 -3.56 -14.81 -15.25
C VAL A 176 -3.50 -15.38 -16.65
N ASP A 177 -4.57 -16.08 -17.05
CA ASP A 177 -4.70 -16.70 -18.37
C ASP A 177 -5.22 -15.67 -19.39
N GLU A 178 -4.33 -14.77 -19.84
CA GLU A 178 -4.55 -13.80 -20.92
C GLU A 178 -3.81 -14.25 -22.20
N PRO A 179 -4.24 -13.82 -23.40
CA PRO A 179 -3.53 -14.09 -24.65
C PRO A 179 -2.32 -13.15 -24.77
N TRP A 180 -1.26 -13.44 -24.01
CA TRP A 180 -0.04 -12.63 -23.94
C TRP A 180 0.62 -12.38 -25.30
N GLU A 181 0.43 -13.28 -26.27
CA GLU A 181 0.94 -13.20 -27.64
C GLU A 181 0.38 -12.03 -28.47
N VAL A 182 -0.71 -11.37 -28.02
CA VAL A 182 -1.26 -10.19 -28.72
C VAL A 182 -0.44 -8.91 -28.47
N ALA A 183 0.43 -8.92 -27.45
CA ALA A 183 1.33 -7.82 -27.17
C ALA A 183 2.44 -7.76 -28.22
N ASP A 184 2.72 -6.57 -28.75
CA ASP A 184 3.88 -6.39 -29.60
C ASP A 184 5.17 -6.31 -28.78
N VAL A 185 5.07 -5.75 -27.56
CA VAL A 185 6.11 -5.77 -26.54
C VAL A 185 5.47 -6.21 -25.23
N LEU A 186 5.87 -7.36 -24.70
CA LEU A 186 5.49 -7.80 -23.35
C LEU A 186 6.71 -7.69 -22.44
N VAL A 187 6.60 -7.00 -21.31
CA VAL A 187 7.68 -6.90 -20.32
C VAL A 187 7.21 -7.42 -18.97
N VAL A 188 8.00 -8.31 -18.37
CA VAL A 188 7.65 -8.97 -17.10
C VAL A 188 8.86 -9.00 -16.16
N GLY A 189 8.64 -8.67 -14.89
CA GLY A 189 9.60 -8.85 -13.81
C GLY A 189 9.27 -10.09 -12.98
N GLY A 190 10.27 -10.87 -12.61
CA GLY A 190 10.07 -12.16 -11.94
C GLY A 190 9.88 -12.09 -10.43
N GLN A 191 10.09 -10.94 -9.79
CA GLN A 191 10.10 -10.81 -8.33
C GLN A 191 8.72 -10.83 -7.65
N LYS A 192 7.63 -10.83 -8.42
CA LYS A 192 6.25 -10.84 -7.90
C LYS A 192 5.63 -12.22 -8.09
N TRP A 193 4.65 -12.34 -8.98
CA TRP A 193 3.85 -13.54 -9.19
C TRP A 193 4.65 -14.76 -9.66
N LEU A 194 5.73 -14.55 -10.41
CA LEU A 194 6.63 -15.62 -10.80
C LEU A 194 7.53 -16.12 -9.66
N ARG A 195 7.67 -15.33 -8.58
CA ARG A 195 8.43 -15.73 -7.38
C ARG A 195 9.88 -16.15 -7.71
N ALA A 196 10.51 -15.45 -8.64
CA ALA A 196 11.87 -15.73 -9.11
C ALA A 196 12.96 -14.92 -8.37
N GLY A 197 12.56 -13.98 -7.50
CA GLY A 197 13.47 -13.06 -6.82
C GLY A 197 13.83 -11.84 -7.65
N TRP A 198 14.65 -10.95 -7.08
CA TRP A 198 15.03 -9.68 -7.72
C TRP A 198 15.98 -9.88 -8.91
N SER A 199 16.05 -8.87 -9.77
CA SER A 199 16.91 -8.86 -10.97
C SER A 199 16.57 -9.93 -12.01
N THR A 200 15.34 -10.46 -11.98
CA THR A 200 14.79 -11.40 -12.96
C THR A 200 13.72 -10.72 -13.81
N GLY A 201 13.71 -11.00 -15.10
CA GLY A 201 12.71 -10.47 -16.02
C GLY A 201 13.03 -10.76 -17.48
N PHE A 202 12.04 -10.51 -18.33
CA PHE A 202 12.17 -10.69 -19.77
C PHE A 202 11.33 -9.64 -20.52
N ALA A 203 11.68 -9.46 -21.79
CA ALA A 203 10.85 -8.84 -22.80
C ALA A 203 10.59 -9.84 -23.94
N VAL A 204 9.36 -9.89 -24.45
CA VAL A 204 9.01 -10.57 -25.71
C VAL A 204 8.66 -9.52 -26.74
N LEU A 205 9.25 -9.62 -27.93
CA LEU A 205 9.04 -8.68 -29.03
C LEU A 205 8.43 -9.41 -30.22
N SER A 206 7.27 -8.97 -30.69
CA SER A 206 6.73 -9.42 -31.98
C SER A 206 7.60 -8.98 -33.17
N ASP A 207 7.42 -9.59 -34.34
CA ASP A 207 8.00 -9.10 -35.60
C ASP A 207 7.72 -7.61 -35.83
N ARG A 208 6.48 -7.17 -35.54
CA ARG A 208 6.07 -5.77 -35.67
C ARG A 208 6.89 -4.85 -34.76
N ALA A 209 7.21 -5.29 -33.56
CA ALA A 209 8.05 -4.52 -32.64
C ALA A 209 9.51 -4.49 -33.11
N LEU A 210 10.06 -5.62 -33.57
CA LEU A 210 11.42 -5.72 -34.10
C LEU A 210 11.61 -4.82 -35.34
N GLU A 211 10.61 -4.72 -36.21
CA GLU A 211 10.65 -3.86 -37.39
C GLU A 211 10.54 -2.36 -37.06
N ARG A 212 9.80 -2.00 -36.01
CA ARG A 212 9.39 -0.60 -35.76
C ARG A 212 10.13 0.07 -34.61
N LEU A 213 10.70 -0.69 -33.70
CA LEU A 213 11.47 -0.16 -32.56
C LEU A 213 12.95 -0.12 -32.91
N SER A 214 13.57 1.03 -32.69
CA SER A 214 15.02 1.16 -32.80
C SER A 214 15.68 0.56 -31.55
N PRO A 215 16.66 -0.35 -31.65
CA PRO A 215 17.36 -0.92 -30.51
C PRO A 215 18.42 0.08 -29.97
N VAL A 216 17.96 1.20 -29.41
CA VAL A 216 18.84 2.31 -28.96
C VAL A 216 19.76 1.89 -27.82
N LEU A 217 19.22 1.12 -26.86
CA LEU A 217 19.97 0.58 -25.74
C LEU A 217 20.45 -0.85 -26.06
N SER A 218 21.27 -0.98 -27.09
CA SER A 218 21.91 -2.21 -27.53
C SER A 218 23.40 -2.17 -27.22
N GLY A 219 23.94 -3.24 -26.63
CA GLY A 219 25.35 -3.36 -26.29
C GLY A 219 26.04 -4.50 -27.04
N TRP A 220 27.21 -4.91 -26.57
CA TRP A 220 28.06 -5.87 -27.29
C TRP A 220 27.39 -7.23 -27.51
N THR A 221 26.53 -7.67 -26.59
CA THR A 221 25.76 -8.92 -26.71
C THR A 221 24.50 -8.80 -27.55
N GLY A 222 24.16 -7.59 -28.01
CA GLY A 222 23.06 -7.34 -28.93
C GLY A 222 23.49 -7.15 -30.37
N ALA A 223 24.78 -7.29 -30.67
CA ALA A 223 25.31 -7.28 -32.04
C ALA A 223 25.15 -8.65 -32.73
N VAL A 224 25.10 -8.65 -34.07
CA VAL A 224 25.04 -9.88 -34.90
C VAL A 224 26.20 -10.85 -34.62
N ASP A 225 27.40 -10.34 -34.31
CA ASP A 225 28.56 -11.16 -33.93
C ASP A 225 29.17 -10.64 -32.61
N ALA A 226 28.52 -10.97 -31.50
CA ALA A 226 28.96 -10.57 -30.16
C ALA A 226 30.37 -11.08 -29.78
N GLY A 227 30.92 -12.06 -30.51
CA GLY A 227 32.26 -12.61 -30.26
C GLY A 227 33.39 -11.89 -31.00
N LEU A 228 33.07 -10.97 -31.91
CA LEU A 228 34.06 -10.31 -32.76
C LEU A 228 34.54 -8.99 -32.11
N PHE A 229 35.79 -8.99 -31.63
CA PHE A 229 36.40 -7.84 -30.96
C PHE A 229 37.41 -7.12 -31.88
N ASP A 230 36.92 -6.34 -32.84
CA ASP A 230 37.72 -5.75 -33.93
C ASP A 230 37.79 -4.20 -33.94
N ASN A 231 37.34 -3.56 -32.86
CA ASN A 231 37.23 -2.09 -32.70
C ASN A 231 36.23 -1.41 -33.66
N SER A 232 35.31 -2.15 -34.28
CA SER A 232 34.20 -1.58 -35.03
C SER A 232 32.87 -1.67 -34.28
N VAL A 233 31.91 -0.82 -34.63
CA VAL A 233 30.54 -0.89 -34.11
C VAL A 233 29.74 -1.79 -35.04
N HIS A 234 29.29 -2.92 -34.50
CA HIS A 234 28.57 -3.92 -35.29
C HIS A 234 27.08 -3.60 -35.38
N THR A 235 26.44 -4.13 -36.42
CA THR A 235 25.00 -3.99 -36.57
C THR A 235 24.30 -4.75 -35.45
N ALA A 236 23.23 -4.16 -34.89
CA ALA A 236 22.37 -4.84 -33.93
C ALA A 236 21.75 -6.09 -34.56
N SER A 237 21.51 -7.11 -33.74
CA SER A 237 20.85 -8.34 -34.14
C SER A 237 19.48 -8.04 -34.77
N PRO A 238 19.02 -8.80 -35.78
CA PRO A 238 17.67 -8.62 -36.33
C PRO A 238 16.57 -9.11 -35.37
N ASP A 239 16.93 -9.83 -34.31
CA ASP A 239 16.02 -10.45 -33.36
C ASP A 239 15.99 -9.70 -32.00
N ALA A 240 15.33 -10.27 -30.99
CA ALA A 240 15.22 -9.65 -29.68
C ALA A 240 16.56 -9.56 -28.93
N ALA A 241 17.60 -10.29 -29.34
CA ALA A 241 18.94 -10.11 -28.78
C ALA A 241 19.45 -8.69 -28.98
N SER A 242 18.94 -7.94 -29.96
CA SER A 242 19.24 -6.50 -30.12
C SER A 242 18.94 -5.65 -28.89
N TRP A 243 18.08 -6.09 -27.97
CA TRP A 243 17.83 -5.42 -26.69
C TRP A 243 18.84 -5.77 -25.59
N ASN A 244 19.76 -6.70 -25.84
CA ASN A 244 20.78 -7.06 -24.87
C ASN A 244 21.85 -5.96 -24.79
N ILE A 245 22.10 -5.48 -23.56
CA ILE A 245 23.16 -4.51 -23.26
C ILE A 245 24.47 -5.24 -22.93
N THR A 246 24.36 -6.33 -22.18
CA THR A 246 25.46 -7.19 -21.75
C THR A 246 24.91 -8.54 -21.30
N ASN A 247 25.78 -9.49 -20.99
CA ASN A 247 25.37 -10.74 -20.34
C ASN A 247 24.81 -10.44 -18.94
N LEU A 248 23.58 -10.89 -18.68
CA LEU A 248 23.02 -10.88 -17.34
C LEU A 248 23.62 -12.03 -16.51
N SER A 249 23.32 -12.03 -15.21
CA SER A 249 23.85 -13.08 -14.32
C SER A 249 23.29 -14.46 -14.71
N PRO A 250 24.14 -15.44 -15.02
CA PRO A 250 23.69 -16.80 -15.33
C PRO A 250 23.08 -17.50 -14.11
N VAL A 251 23.53 -17.13 -12.89
CA VAL A 251 22.96 -17.61 -11.64
C VAL A 251 21.50 -17.17 -11.51
N VAL A 252 21.25 -15.90 -11.80
CA VAL A 252 19.89 -15.33 -11.78
C VAL A 252 19.05 -15.90 -12.91
N SER A 253 19.64 -16.14 -14.09
CA SER A 253 18.95 -16.76 -15.23
C SER A 253 18.48 -18.18 -14.91
N GLY A 254 19.33 -19.00 -14.28
CA GLY A 254 18.95 -20.36 -13.89
C GLY A 254 17.91 -20.38 -12.77
N ALA A 255 18.02 -19.49 -11.78
CA ALA A 255 16.99 -19.29 -10.78
C ALA A 255 15.66 -18.86 -11.39
N PHE A 256 15.68 -18.02 -12.43
CA PHE A 256 14.49 -17.59 -13.14
C PHE A 256 13.87 -18.71 -13.98
N ALA A 257 14.69 -19.55 -14.61
CA ALA A 257 14.21 -20.74 -15.32
C ALA A 257 13.42 -21.68 -14.39
N GLU A 258 13.92 -21.96 -13.18
CA GLU A 258 13.18 -22.78 -12.20
C GLU A 258 11.79 -22.22 -11.88
N ALA A 259 11.70 -20.89 -11.70
CA ALA A 259 10.43 -20.23 -11.40
C ALA A 259 9.42 -20.38 -12.56
N LEU A 260 9.85 -20.17 -13.80
CA LEU A 260 9.00 -20.30 -14.98
C LEU A 260 8.57 -21.76 -15.22
N GLU A 261 9.48 -22.71 -15.06
CA GLU A 261 9.18 -24.14 -15.22
C GLU A 261 8.20 -24.65 -14.15
N LEU A 262 8.23 -24.08 -12.94
CA LEU A 262 7.21 -24.35 -11.92
C LEU A 262 5.83 -23.81 -12.32
N VAL A 263 5.76 -22.66 -12.98
CA VAL A 263 4.50 -22.14 -13.53
C VAL A 263 3.99 -23.06 -14.63
N GLU A 264 4.86 -23.53 -15.53
CA GLU A 264 4.50 -24.52 -16.55
C GLU A 264 3.97 -25.82 -15.96
N LEU A 265 4.62 -26.31 -14.88
CA LEU A 265 4.20 -27.52 -14.18
C LEU A 265 2.78 -27.39 -13.59
N ALA A 266 2.45 -26.23 -13.02
CA ALA A 266 1.15 -25.99 -12.42
C ALA A 266 0.05 -25.74 -13.46
N GLY A 267 0.40 -25.10 -14.58
CA GLY A 267 -0.54 -24.59 -15.57
C GLY A 267 -1.06 -23.20 -15.19
N VAL A 268 -1.00 -22.25 -16.14
CA VAL A 268 -1.42 -20.86 -15.90
C VAL A 268 -2.93 -20.75 -15.66
N ALA A 269 -3.75 -21.53 -16.39
CA ALA A 269 -5.20 -21.54 -16.23
C ALA A 269 -5.62 -22.07 -14.86
N GLU A 270 -4.95 -23.13 -14.37
CA GLU A 270 -5.16 -23.69 -13.05
C GLU A 270 -4.73 -22.73 -11.95
N LEU A 271 -3.62 -21.99 -12.14
CA LEU A 271 -3.17 -20.93 -11.24
C LEU A 271 -4.16 -19.76 -11.20
N ASP A 272 -4.64 -19.29 -12.35
CA ASP A 272 -5.64 -18.21 -12.44
C ASP A 272 -6.92 -18.60 -11.69
N ALA A 273 -7.46 -19.79 -11.95
CA ALA A 273 -8.64 -20.30 -11.25
C ALA A 273 -8.44 -20.38 -9.73
N ALA A 274 -7.33 -20.97 -9.27
CA ALA A 274 -7.07 -21.12 -7.83
C ALA A 274 -6.85 -19.78 -7.12
N VAL A 275 -6.15 -18.83 -7.74
CA VAL A 275 -6.00 -17.47 -7.21
C VAL A 275 -7.36 -16.79 -7.14
N GLY A 276 -8.19 -16.96 -8.19
CA GLY A 276 -9.56 -16.43 -8.24
C GLY A 276 -10.45 -16.94 -7.11
N GLU A 277 -10.39 -18.24 -6.79
CA GLU A 277 -11.12 -18.85 -5.67
C GLU A 277 -10.73 -18.21 -4.34
N VAL A 278 -9.43 -18.08 -4.06
CA VAL A 278 -8.95 -17.45 -2.81
C VAL A 278 -9.36 -15.97 -2.73
N VAL A 279 -9.32 -15.24 -3.83
CA VAL A 279 -9.77 -13.85 -3.89
C VAL A 279 -11.27 -13.75 -3.61
N ALA A 280 -12.09 -14.67 -4.12
CA ALA A 280 -13.52 -14.71 -3.86
C ALA A 280 -13.82 -14.96 -2.36
N GLU A 281 -13.13 -15.91 -1.73
CA GLU A 281 -13.26 -16.18 -0.30
C GLU A 281 -12.85 -14.97 0.56
N LEU A 282 -11.74 -14.30 0.21
CA LEU A 282 -11.31 -13.07 0.89
C LEU A 282 -12.33 -11.94 0.73
N GLU A 283 -12.93 -11.79 -0.47
CA GLU A 283 -14.00 -10.82 -0.71
C GLU A 283 -15.21 -11.10 0.19
N GLU A 284 -15.66 -12.35 0.29
CA GLU A 284 -16.75 -12.73 1.20
C GLU A 284 -16.41 -12.42 2.66
N ILE A 285 -15.17 -12.69 3.09
CA ILE A 285 -14.71 -12.34 4.44
C ILE A 285 -14.82 -10.84 4.69
N VAL A 286 -14.26 -10.03 3.78
CA VAL A 286 -14.29 -8.56 3.87
C VAL A 286 -15.74 -8.05 3.98
N LEU A 287 -16.61 -8.50 3.07
CA LEU A 287 -18.01 -8.08 3.05
C LEU A 287 -18.75 -8.51 4.31
N SER A 288 -18.52 -9.74 4.80
CA SER A 288 -19.14 -10.25 6.03
C SER A 288 -18.71 -9.48 7.29
N CYS A 289 -17.57 -8.78 7.24
CA CYS A 289 -17.06 -7.95 8.33
C CYS A 289 -17.42 -6.46 8.17
N GLY A 290 -18.25 -6.10 7.19
CA GLY A 290 -18.70 -4.72 6.97
C GLY A 290 -17.78 -3.88 6.09
N GLY A 291 -16.81 -4.50 5.41
CA GLY A 291 -15.93 -3.83 4.45
C GLY A 291 -16.60 -3.59 3.08
N GLN A 292 -16.02 -2.70 2.30
CA GLN A 292 -16.41 -2.42 0.91
C GLN A 292 -15.26 -2.74 -0.04
N VAL A 293 -15.56 -3.41 -1.14
CA VAL A 293 -14.56 -3.77 -2.15
C VAL A 293 -14.37 -2.60 -3.13
N VAL A 294 -13.11 -2.16 -3.28
CA VAL A 294 -12.68 -1.12 -4.21
C VAL A 294 -12.30 -1.71 -5.57
N SER A 295 -11.78 -2.94 -5.56
CA SER A 295 -11.44 -3.68 -6.78
C SER A 295 -12.64 -3.87 -7.71
N ALA A 296 -12.39 -3.85 -9.02
CA ALA A 296 -13.37 -4.30 -10.00
C ALA A 296 -13.80 -5.75 -9.69
N ARG A 297 -15.04 -6.10 -10.00
CA ARG A 297 -15.56 -7.47 -9.79
C ARG A 297 -15.58 -8.30 -11.06
N ASP A 298 -15.87 -7.68 -12.20
CA ASP A 298 -16.09 -8.39 -13.47
C ASP A 298 -14.79 -8.85 -14.14
N ARG A 299 -13.70 -8.08 -13.99
CA ARG A 299 -12.37 -8.39 -14.54
C ARG A 299 -11.30 -8.15 -13.49
N ARG A 300 -11.13 -9.10 -12.58
CA ARG A 300 -10.19 -8.99 -11.46
C ARG A 300 -9.17 -10.12 -11.49
N ALA A 301 -7.91 -9.77 -11.31
CA ALA A 301 -6.81 -10.72 -11.10
C ALA A 301 -6.61 -11.00 -9.59
N GLY A 302 -5.42 -11.46 -9.19
CA GLY A 302 -5.09 -11.81 -7.81
C GLY A 302 -5.01 -10.66 -6.79
N ILE A 303 -5.57 -9.48 -7.05
CA ILE A 303 -5.50 -8.32 -6.14
C ILE A 303 -6.89 -7.93 -5.66
N LEU A 304 -7.06 -7.90 -4.33
CA LEU A 304 -8.26 -7.43 -3.65
C LEU A 304 -7.94 -6.17 -2.83
N ALA A 305 -8.42 -5.03 -3.31
CA ALA A 305 -8.42 -3.75 -2.59
C ALA A 305 -9.79 -3.53 -1.93
N PHE A 306 -9.77 -3.12 -0.66
CA PHE A 306 -10.99 -2.89 0.11
C PHE A 306 -10.81 -1.80 1.16
N THR A 307 -11.93 -1.25 1.62
CA THR A 307 -12.03 -0.33 2.76
C THR A 307 -12.85 -0.98 3.88
N MET A 308 -12.64 -0.51 5.11
CA MET A 308 -13.46 -0.81 6.28
C MET A 308 -14.00 0.50 6.83
N PRO A 309 -14.98 0.48 7.77
CA PRO A 309 -15.36 1.67 8.51
C PRO A 309 -14.18 2.34 9.25
N GLU A 310 -13.22 1.52 9.70
CA GLU A 310 -11.95 1.98 10.25
C GLU A 310 -10.98 2.43 9.14
N ALA A 311 -10.17 3.44 9.45
CA ALA A 311 -9.15 3.92 8.53
C ALA A 311 -8.12 2.81 8.20
N ALA A 312 -7.63 2.77 6.97
CA ALA A 312 -6.77 1.70 6.47
C ALA A 312 -5.52 1.41 7.35
N PRO A 313 -4.84 2.40 7.98
CA PRO A 313 -3.76 2.12 8.93
C PRO A 313 -4.18 1.26 10.12
N VAL A 314 -5.37 1.52 10.69
CA VAL A 314 -5.92 0.74 11.81
C VAL A 314 -6.25 -0.68 11.39
N VAL A 315 -6.82 -0.83 10.19
CA VAL A 315 -7.06 -2.16 9.60
C VAL A 315 -5.74 -2.91 9.40
N GLY A 316 -4.72 -2.22 8.92
CA GLY A 316 -3.36 -2.74 8.76
C GLY A 316 -2.73 -3.21 10.06
N GLU A 317 -2.86 -2.44 11.13
CA GLU A 317 -2.38 -2.81 12.47
C GLU A 317 -3.10 -4.05 13.00
N ALA A 318 -4.42 -4.14 12.83
CA ALA A 318 -5.18 -5.32 13.20
C ALA A 318 -4.73 -6.54 12.39
N LEU A 319 -4.59 -6.43 11.07
CA LEU A 319 -4.07 -7.51 10.23
C LEU A 319 -2.69 -7.99 10.71
N ASN A 320 -1.77 -7.05 10.98
CA ASN A 320 -0.44 -7.36 11.47
C ASN A 320 -0.46 -8.04 12.85
N ALA A 321 -1.36 -7.64 13.76
CA ALA A 321 -1.50 -8.26 15.08
C ALA A 321 -1.92 -9.74 14.99
N PHE A 322 -2.62 -10.14 13.92
CA PHE A 322 -2.96 -11.54 13.62
C PHE A 322 -1.95 -12.24 12.70
N GLY A 323 -0.81 -11.59 12.43
CA GLY A 323 0.27 -12.12 11.59
C GLY A 323 -0.04 -12.08 10.09
N VAL A 324 -0.97 -11.24 9.64
CA VAL A 324 -1.29 -11.07 8.22
C VAL A 324 -0.42 -9.96 7.63
N THR A 325 0.32 -10.29 6.57
CA THR A 325 1.10 -9.32 5.79
C THR A 325 0.28 -8.82 4.62
N ALA A 326 0.02 -7.52 4.58
CA ALA A 326 -0.77 -6.86 3.54
C ALA A 326 -0.14 -5.52 3.13
N THR A 327 -0.51 -5.00 1.96
CA THR A 327 -0.18 -3.61 1.59
C THR A 327 -1.24 -2.68 2.15
N VAL A 328 -0.83 -1.67 2.91
CA VAL A 328 -1.72 -0.62 3.43
C VAL A 328 -1.43 0.68 2.69
N ARG A 329 -2.47 1.29 2.13
CA ARG A 329 -2.44 2.63 1.54
C ARG A 329 -3.42 3.53 2.31
N PRO A 330 -3.26 4.85 2.29
CA PRO A 330 -4.19 5.75 2.97
C PRO A 330 -5.66 5.48 2.60
N GLU A 331 -5.91 5.23 1.32
CA GLU A 331 -7.26 5.08 0.77
C GLU A 331 -7.87 3.68 0.93
N HIS A 332 -7.04 2.63 1.05
CA HIS A 332 -7.50 1.24 1.08
C HIS A 332 -6.42 0.27 1.57
N VAL A 333 -6.86 -0.91 2.01
CA VAL A 333 -5.99 -2.07 2.22
C VAL A 333 -6.02 -2.96 0.98
N ARG A 334 -4.87 -3.55 0.63
CA ARG A 334 -4.71 -4.45 -0.50
C ARG A 334 -4.18 -5.79 -0.04
N LEU A 335 -4.97 -6.84 -0.31
CA LEU A 335 -4.58 -8.24 -0.20
C LEU A 335 -4.27 -8.77 -1.59
N SER A 336 -3.22 -9.55 -1.71
CA SER A 336 -2.84 -10.23 -2.94
C SER A 336 -2.46 -11.66 -2.59
N PRO A 337 -3.41 -12.61 -2.56
CA PRO A 337 -3.14 -14.01 -2.31
C PRO A 337 -2.41 -14.67 -3.50
N HIS A 338 -2.01 -15.92 -3.31
CA HIS A 338 -1.56 -16.81 -4.37
C HIS A 338 -2.31 -18.14 -4.25
N ALA A 339 -2.17 -19.04 -5.23
CA ALA A 339 -2.73 -20.39 -5.16
C ALA A 339 -2.19 -21.24 -3.99
N THR A 340 -1.10 -20.81 -3.35
CA THR A 340 -0.52 -21.43 -2.15
C THR A 340 -1.08 -20.85 -0.84
N THR A 341 -1.94 -19.84 -0.92
CA THR A 341 -2.58 -19.24 0.26
C THR A 341 -3.46 -20.28 0.96
N THR A 342 -3.20 -20.48 2.25
CA THR A 342 -3.87 -21.52 3.04
C THR A 342 -5.18 -21.03 3.65
N HIS A 343 -6.07 -21.97 3.98
CA HIS A 343 -7.28 -21.66 4.75
C HIS A 343 -6.98 -21.00 6.11
N GLY A 344 -5.88 -21.39 6.77
CA GLY A 344 -5.43 -20.72 8.00
C GLY A 344 -5.14 -19.23 7.81
N THR A 345 -4.64 -18.83 6.64
CA THR A 345 -4.45 -17.42 6.28
C THR A 345 -5.79 -16.69 6.19
N LEU A 346 -6.81 -17.31 5.58
CA LEU A 346 -8.15 -16.75 5.47
C LEU A 346 -8.79 -16.54 6.85
N GLU A 347 -8.63 -17.51 7.75
CA GLU A 347 -9.16 -17.40 9.12
C GLU A 347 -8.45 -16.32 9.94
N ARG A 348 -7.15 -16.08 9.73
CA ARG A 348 -6.45 -14.93 10.34
C ARG A 348 -7.00 -13.59 9.85
N VAL A 349 -7.26 -13.46 8.54
CA VAL A 349 -7.91 -12.25 7.98
C VAL A 349 -9.28 -12.06 8.61
N ARG A 350 -10.09 -13.12 8.66
CA ARG A 350 -11.42 -13.08 9.27
C ARG A 350 -11.37 -12.65 10.74
N ALA A 351 -10.45 -13.21 11.51
CA ALA A 351 -10.28 -12.88 12.92
C ALA A 351 -9.85 -11.41 13.12
N ALA A 352 -8.90 -10.94 12.31
CA ALA A 352 -8.44 -9.55 12.33
C ALA A 352 -9.58 -8.58 12.02
N LEU A 353 -10.31 -8.80 10.92
CA LEU A 353 -11.42 -7.92 10.53
C LEU A 353 -12.59 -7.96 11.53
N LYS A 354 -12.89 -9.12 12.11
CA LYS A 354 -13.89 -9.22 13.20
C LYS A 354 -13.47 -8.45 14.45
N SER A 355 -12.18 -8.44 14.82
CA SER A 355 -11.73 -7.70 16.00
C SER A 355 -11.99 -6.19 15.90
N LEU A 356 -12.00 -5.64 14.68
CA LEU A 356 -12.33 -4.24 14.42
C LEU A 356 -13.81 -3.96 14.70
N SER A 357 -14.69 -4.83 14.18
CA SER A 357 -16.14 -4.72 14.41
C SER A 357 -16.52 -4.79 15.90
N THR A 358 -15.80 -5.57 16.70
CA THR A 358 -16.04 -5.66 18.16
C THR A 358 -15.50 -4.46 18.94
N SER A 359 -14.49 -3.75 18.43
CA SER A 359 -13.92 -2.58 19.09
C SER A 359 -14.79 -1.33 18.93
N ALA A 360 -15.50 -1.18 17.81
CA ALA A 360 -16.46 -0.09 17.59
C ALA A 360 -17.77 -0.26 18.40
N THR A 361 -18.10 -1.49 18.80
CA THR A 361 -19.32 -1.84 19.55
C THR A 361 -19.02 -2.37 20.95
N ALA A 362 -17.84 -2.09 21.51
CA ALA A 362 -17.54 -2.50 22.87
C ALA A 362 -18.66 -1.97 23.80
N PRO A 363 -19.35 -2.86 24.55
CA PRO A 363 -20.40 -2.43 25.44
C PRO A 363 -19.81 -1.42 26.43
N VAL A 364 -20.49 -0.28 26.59
CA VAL A 364 -20.12 0.75 27.57
C VAL A 364 -19.91 0.04 28.91
N PRO A 365 -18.75 0.22 29.58
CA PRO A 365 -18.49 -0.42 30.87
C PRO A 365 -19.68 -0.26 31.82
N PRO A 366 -20.11 -1.31 32.55
CA PRO A 366 -21.31 -1.23 33.39
C PRO A 366 -21.32 -0.05 34.36
N ALA A 367 -20.15 0.32 34.89
CA ALA A 367 -19.99 1.50 35.76
C ALA A 367 -20.33 2.82 35.05
N LEU A 368 -19.95 2.97 33.78
CA LEU A 368 -20.31 4.14 32.97
C LEU A 368 -21.77 4.10 32.52
N SER A 369 -22.27 2.92 32.15
CA SER A 369 -23.68 2.73 31.80
C SER A 369 -24.61 3.07 32.97
N ALA A 370 -24.19 2.85 34.22
CA ALA A 370 -24.94 3.22 35.41
C ALA A 370 -24.95 4.74 35.66
N LEU A 371 -23.97 5.49 35.14
CA LEU A 371 -23.90 6.95 35.26
C LEU A 371 -24.72 7.67 34.21
N VAL A 372 -24.89 7.10 33.00
CA VAL A 372 -25.63 7.75 31.91
C VAL A 372 -27.03 8.26 32.34
N PRO A 373 -27.88 7.47 33.03
CA PRO A 373 -29.21 7.95 33.45
C PRO A 373 -29.19 9.06 34.51
N THR A 374 -28.06 9.28 35.21
CA THR A 374 -27.98 10.28 36.28
C THR A 374 -27.61 11.67 35.75
N VAL A 375 -27.07 11.76 34.52
CA VAL A 375 -26.54 12.99 33.92
C VAL A 375 -27.56 14.12 33.89
N ASP A 376 -28.76 13.88 33.35
CA ASP A 376 -29.85 14.87 33.29
C ASP A 376 -30.33 15.31 34.67
N SER A 377 -30.45 14.35 35.60
CA SER A 377 -30.91 14.60 36.97
C SER A 377 -29.90 15.43 37.76
N LEU A 378 -28.60 15.14 37.60
CA LEU A 378 -27.51 15.89 38.22
C LEU A 378 -27.43 17.32 37.67
N ALA A 379 -27.47 17.49 36.34
CA ALA A 379 -27.47 18.82 35.74
C ALA A 379 -28.68 19.66 36.22
N SER A 380 -29.87 19.06 36.24
CA SER A 380 -31.08 19.72 36.73
C SER A 380 -31.01 20.11 38.20
N ALA A 381 -30.45 19.26 39.07
CA ALA A 381 -30.32 19.52 40.50
C ALA A 381 -29.27 20.61 40.82
N LEU A 382 -28.21 20.71 40.02
CA LEU A 382 -27.11 21.66 40.22
C LEU A 382 -27.40 23.07 39.67
N GLY A 383 -28.45 23.20 38.85
CA GLY A 383 -28.98 24.45 38.31
C GLY A 383 -28.63 24.70 36.84
N PRO A 384 -29.27 25.70 36.20
CA PRO A 384 -29.25 25.92 34.76
C PRO A 384 -27.87 26.26 34.17
N ASP A 385 -26.93 26.70 35.00
CA ASP A 385 -25.57 27.06 34.59
C ASP A 385 -24.57 25.91 34.73
N THR A 386 -25.06 24.66 34.73
CA THR A 386 -24.26 23.45 34.91
C THR A 386 -24.31 22.57 33.66
N GLU A 387 -23.17 22.01 33.28
CA GLU A 387 -23.03 20.95 32.29
C GLU A 387 -22.41 19.71 32.97
N VAL A 388 -23.03 18.55 32.78
CA VAL A 388 -22.56 17.26 33.30
C VAL A 388 -22.25 16.36 32.12
N VAL A 389 -21.07 15.74 32.09
CA VAL A 389 -20.56 14.97 30.95
C VAL A 389 -19.99 13.64 31.41
N VAL A 390 -20.31 12.55 30.71
CA VAL A 390 -19.70 11.23 30.92
C VAL A 390 -18.87 10.87 29.69
N HIS A 391 -17.61 10.52 29.94
CA HIS A 391 -16.66 10.08 28.93
C HIS A 391 -16.38 8.57 29.04
N ASP A 392 -16.30 7.90 27.89
CA ASP A 392 -15.77 6.54 27.71
C ASP A 392 -14.35 6.64 27.12
N LEU A 393 -13.33 6.24 27.89
CA LEU A 393 -11.93 6.33 27.47
C LEU A 393 -11.59 5.31 26.37
N ALA A 394 -12.40 4.27 26.17
CA ALA A 394 -12.20 3.33 25.06
C ALA A 394 -12.56 3.95 23.70
N ARG A 395 -13.26 5.09 23.68
CA ARG A 395 -13.74 5.76 22.46
C ARG A 395 -12.93 7.01 22.10
N LEU A 396 -11.75 7.18 22.67
CA LEU A 396 -10.94 8.36 22.41
C LEU A 396 -10.62 8.53 20.91
N PRO A 397 -10.62 9.77 20.40
CA PRO A 397 -10.88 11.02 21.14
C PRO A 397 -12.38 11.31 21.40
N ASN A 398 -13.30 10.71 20.60
CA ASN A 398 -14.76 10.88 20.61
C ASN A 398 -15.44 10.17 21.80
N SER A 399 -15.09 10.62 22.99
CA SER A 399 -15.38 9.92 24.24
C SER A 399 -16.72 10.26 24.88
N ILE A 400 -17.39 11.36 24.49
CA ILE A 400 -18.63 11.77 25.17
C ILE A 400 -19.76 10.76 24.86
N ILE A 401 -20.23 10.05 25.88
CA ILE A 401 -21.33 9.08 25.77
C ILE A 401 -22.65 9.61 26.36
N ALA A 402 -22.58 10.62 27.22
CA ALA A 402 -23.75 11.34 27.75
C ALA A 402 -23.34 12.77 28.15
N ILE A 403 -24.23 13.72 27.90
CA ILE A 403 -24.04 15.13 28.26
C ILE A 403 -25.39 15.79 28.51
N ALA A 404 -25.50 16.58 29.58
CA ALA A 404 -26.64 17.44 29.87
C ALA A 404 -26.17 18.84 30.25
N GLY A 405 -26.86 19.86 29.74
CA GLY A 405 -26.42 21.25 29.78
C GLY A 405 -25.78 21.68 28.46
N SER A 406 -25.56 22.99 28.30
CA SER A 406 -25.09 23.58 27.03
C SER A 406 -23.96 24.59 27.22
N LEU A 407 -23.26 24.52 28.36
CA LEU A 407 -22.26 25.51 28.76
C LEU A 407 -21.07 25.56 27.78
N THR A 408 -20.64 24.41 27.29
CA THR A 408 -19.51 24.29 26.37
C THR A 408 -19.93 24.09 24.92
N GLY A 409 -21.22 23.82 24.65
CA GLY A 409 -21.76 23.55 23.31
C GLY A 409 -21.49 22.13 22.76
N ARG A 410 -20.70 21.32 23.46
CA ARG A 410 -20.35 19.94 23.06
C ARG A 410 -21.56 19.01 23.07
N GLN A 411 -21.45 17.90 22.34
CA GLN A 411 -22.53 16.92 22.17
C GLN A 411 -22.04 15.48 22.36
N VAL A 412 -22.97 14.53 22.51
CA VAL A 412 -22.68 13.09 22.48
C VAL A 412 -21.94 12.74 21.18
N GLY A 413 -20.87 11.94 21.30
CA GLY A 413 -19.94 11.65 20.20
C GLY A 413 -18.85 12.69 20.01
N GLY A 414 -18.89 13.82 20.72
CA GLY A 414 -17.85 14.85 20.69
C GLY A 414 -16.56 14.42 21.41
N PRO A 415 -15.46 15.16 21.18
CA PRO A 415 -14.17 14.86 21.77
C PRO A 415 -14.08 15.26 23.26
N MET A 416 -13.10 14.71 23.96
CA MET A 416 -12.67 15.29 25.25
C MET A 416 -11.83 16.55 25.07
N THR A 417 -11.60 17.26 26.18
CA THR A 417 -10.74 18.45 26.21
C THR A 417 -9.27 18.08 26.08
N ASP A 418 -8.44 19.06 25.70
CA ASP A 418 -6.99 18.91 25.62
C ASP A 418 -6.36 18.56 26.97
N LEU A 419 -6.90 19.12 28.06
CA LEU A 419 -6.47 18.80 29.42
C LEU A 419 -6.70 17.33 29.77
N LEU A 420 -7.93 16.84 29.58
CA LEU A 420 -8.29 15.45 29.89
C LEU A 420 -7.53 14.46 28.99
N LEU A 421 -7.36 14.79 27.71
CA LEU A 421 -6.62 13.94 26.77
C LEU A 421 -5.15 13.79 27.19
N GLY A 422 -4.52 14.88 27.61
CA GLY A 422 -3.16 14.86 28.15
C GLY A 422 -3.05 14.04 29.43
N LEU A 423 -4.03 14.13 30.35
CA LEU A 423 -4.03 13.34 31.58
C LEU A 423 -4.15 11.84 31.33
N VAL A 424 -5.04 11.44 30.42
CA VAL A 424 -5.19 10.04 30.02
C VAL A 424 -3.90 9.53 29.38
N ARG A 425 -3.31 10.30 28.47
CA ARG A 425 -2.06 9.94 27.79
C ARG A 425 -0.90 9.73 28.75
N ARG A 426 -0.77 10.57 29.79
CA ARG A 426 0.27 10.48 30.83
C ARG A 426 -0.01 9.42 31.89
N GLY A 427 -1.20 8.80 31.87
CA GLY A 427 -1.64 7.84 32.89
C GLY A 427 -1.95 8.49 34.25
N THR A 428 -1.98 9.82 34.33
CA THR A 428 -2.25 10.59 35.55
C THR A 428 -3.74 10.80 35.74
N THR A 429 -4.48 9.70 35.88
CA THR A 429 -5.96 9.70 35.94
C THR A 429 -6.50 10.00 37.35
N THR A 430 -5.90 10.91 38.11
CA THR A 430 -6.35 11.23 39.48
C THR A 430 -7.57 12.14 39.45
N ASP A 431 -8.48 11.99 40.42
CA ASP A 431 -9.64 12.88 40.55
C ASP A 431 -9.20 14.33 40.77
N MET A 432 -9.89 15.26 40.10
CA MET A 432 -9.63 16.69 40.16
C MET A 432 -10.90 17.42 40.59
N PRO A 433 -11.16 17.49 41.91
CA PRO A 433 -12.29 18.26 42.43
C PRO A 433 -11.95 19.76 42.37
N GLY A 434 -12.81 20.54 41.73
CA GLY A 434 -12.75 22.00 41.73
C GLY A 434 -11.46 22.57 41.13
N TYR A 435 -11.48 22.84 39.83
CA TYR A 435 -10.48 23.65 39.15
C TYR A 435 -11.15 24.64 38.20
N GLU A 436 -10.51 25.78 37.96
CA GLU A 436 -11.04 26.83 37.11
C GLU A 436 -10.59 26.62 35.65
N THR A 437 -11.56 26.74 34.74
CA THR A 437 -11.43 26.57 33.29
C THR A 437 -12.26 27.65 32.60
N TYR A 438 -12.35 27.65 31.26
CA TYR A 438 -13.04 28.71 30.52
C TYR A 438 -13.91 28.16 29.40
N ALA A 439 -15.14 28.66 29.28
CA ALA A 439 -16.00 28.40 28.14
C ALA A 439 -15.35 28.91 26.84
N PRO A 440 -15.75 28.40 25.66
CA PRO A 440 -15.33 28.95 24.37
C PRO A 440 -15.59 30.46 24.20
N ASP A 441 -16.57 31.01 24.93
CA ASP A 441 -16.90 32.44 24.94
C ASP A 441 -16.11 33.28 25.97
N GLY A 442 -15.14 32.66 26.67
CA GLY A 442 -14.25 33.31 27.63
C GLY A 442 -14.78 33.41 29.06
N ARG A 443 -16.00 32.97 29.34
CA ARG A 443 -16.53 32.97 30.72
C ARG A 443 -15.85 31.91 31.58
N ALA A 444 -15.57 32.23 32.85
CA ALA A 444 -14.96 31.30 33.78
C ALA A 444 -15.93 30.16 34.17
N ILE A 445 -15.40 28.94 34.26
CA ILE A 445 -16.10 27.71 34.62
C ILE A 445 -15.36 27.05 35.79
N TRP A 446 -16.11 26.62 36.80
CA TRP A 446 -15.64 25.67 37.80
C TRP A 446 -15.90 24.24 37.30
N SER A 447 -14.82 23.53 37.00
CA SER A 447 -14.84 22.15 36.54
C SER A 447 -14.47 21.19 37.67
N SER A 448 -14.99 19.97 37.62
CA SER A 448 -14.58 18.86 38.46
C SER A 448 -14.60 17.59 37.64
N THR A 449 -13.54 16.79 37.73
CA THR A 449 -13.42 15.51 37.02
C THR A 449 -13.23 14.39 38.02
N THR A 450 -14.10 13.38 37.95
CA THR A 450 -13.98 12.14 38.72
C THR A 450 -13.78 10.96 37.78
N PHE A 451 -12.67 10.24 37.91
CA PHE A 451 -12.38 9.08 37.07
C PHE A 451 -13.12 7.85 37.58
N VAL A 452 -13.79 7.16 36.66
CA VAL A 452 -14.47 5.90 36.92
C VAL A 452 -13.49 4.78 36.63
N ARG A 453 -13.30 3.90 37.60
CA ARG A 453 -12.32 2.80 37.52
C ARG A 453 -13.02 1.45 37.49
N ASP A 454 -12.41 0.49 36.81
CA ASP A 454 -12.81 -0.90 36.90
C ASP A 454 -12.33 -1.55 38.22
N ALA A 455 -12.64 -2.83 38.39
CA ALA A 455 -12.26 -3.61 39.56
C ALA A 455 -10.73 -3.76 39.74
N SER A 456 -9.94 -3.50 38.70
CA SER A 456 -8.47 -3.53 38.73
C SER A 456 -7.84 -2.16 39.05
N GLY A 457 -8.66 -1.11 39.20
CA GLY A 457 -8.22 0.26 39.48
C GLY A 457 -7.84 1.05 38.22
N VAL A 458 -8.02 0.49 37.02
CA VAL A 458 -7.75 1.16 35.75
C VAL A 458 -8.91 2.10 35.41
N ALA A 459 -8.60 3.34 35.02
CA ALA A 459 -9.62 4.29 34.60
C ALA A 459 -10.24 3.86 33.27
N VAL A 460 -11.56 3.71 33.24
CA VAL A 460 -12.34 3.32 32.05
C VAL A 460 -13.15 4.48 31.47
N GLY A 461 -13.37 5.54 32.26
CA GLY A 461 -14.14 6.72 31.90
C GLY A 461 -13.98 7.82 32.94
N CYS A 462 -14.68 8.92 32.76
CA CYS A 462 -14.81 9.96 33.79
C CYS A 462 -16.16 10.68 33.74
N LEU A 463 -16.57 11.19 34.89
CA LEU A 463 -17.69 12.12 35.05
C LEU A 463 -17.12 13.51 35.25
N CYS A 464 -17.52 14.45 34.40
CA CYS A 464 -17.15 15.86 34.49
C CYS A 464 -18.37 16.69 34.87
N VAL A 465 -18.18 17.64 35.78
CA VAL A 465 -19.19 18.64 36.16
C VAL A 465 -18.58 20.01 35.94
N ASN A 466 -19.19 20.80 35.06
CA ASN A 466 -18.78 22.14 34.68
C ASN A 466 -19.86 23.13 35.12
N LYS A 467 -19.51 24.16 35.88
CA LYS A 467 -20.47 25.18 36.34
C LYS A 467 -19.96 26.58 36.07
N LEU A 468 -20.81 27.47 35.56
CA LEU A 468 -20.42 28.86 35.34
C LEU A 468 -19.99 29.55 36.65
N ALA A 469 -18.84 30.21 36.63
CA ALA A 469 -18.33 30.99 37.75
C ALA A 469 -18.92 32.41 37.76
N ALA A 470 -18.94 33.04 38.94
CA ALA A 470 -19.53 34.37 39.13
C ALA A 470 -18.55 35.55 38.86
N HIS A 471 -17.31 35.25 38.44
CA HIS A 471 -16.25 36.23 38.20
C HIS A 471 -15.66 36.11 36.79
N GLU A 472 -14.97 37.17 36.34
CA GLU A 472 -14.23 37.17 35.08
C GLU A 472 -12.86 36.50 35.23
N ALA A 473 -12.41 35.86 34.14
CA ALA A 473 -11.26 34.97 34.05
C ALA A 473 -9.88 35.61 34.34
N SER A 474 -8.96 34.86 34.98
CA SER A 474 -7.51 35.15 34.94
C SER A 474 -6.63 33.88 35.05
N GLY A 475 -6.19 33.30 33.92
CA GLY A 475 -5.28 32.14 33.93
C GLY A 475 -5.35 31.21 32.71
N PRO A 476 -4.51 30.15 32.63
CA PRO A 476 -4.22 29.41 31.39
C PRO A 476 -5.36 28.48 30.92
N VAL A 477 -5.39 28.26 29.61
CA VAL A 477 -6.58 27.96 28.78
C VAL A 477 -6.78 26.46 28.54
N GLU A 478 -7.71 25.81 29.26
CA GLU A 478 -8.35 24.58 28.76
C GLU A 478 -9.27 24.93 27.59
N SER A 479 -9.31 24.09 26.56
CA SER A 479 -10.18 24.28 25.39
C SER A 479 -11.27 23.21 25.33
N PHE A 480 -12.48 23.63 24.96
CA PHE A 480 -13.63 22.76 24.75
C PHE A 480 -13.94 22.64 23.24
N PRO A 481 -13.20 21.79 22.51
CA PRO A 481 -13.40 21.63 21.08
C PRO A 481 -14.76 20.98 20.79
N GLN A 482 -15.42 21.46 19.73
CA GLN A 482 -16.71 20.92 19.27
C GLN A 482 -16.53 19.61 18.48
N ASP A 483 -15.39 19.49 17.80
CA ASP A 483 -15.04 18.39 16.92
C ASP A 483 -13.54 18.08 17.00
N VAL A 484 -13.17 16.94 16.43
CA VAL A 484 -11.80 16.42 16.44
C VAL A 484 -10.84 17.35 15.69
N ASP A 485 -11.26 17.93 14.57
CA ASP A 485 -10.44 18.81 13.76
C ASP A 485 -10.05 20.09 14.52
N THR A 486 -11.00 20.64 15.29
CA THR A 486 -10.77 21.77 16.18
C THR A 486 -9.83 21.41 17.32
N LEU A 487 -9.99 20.23 17.92
CA LEU A 487 -9.06 19.74 18.95
C LEU A 487 -7.64 19.63 18.40
N GLN A 488 -7.46 19.03 17.21
CA GLN A 488 -6.16 18.91 16.57
C GLN A 488 -5.52 20.27 16.33
N ARG A 489 -6.26 21.21 15.72
CA ARG A 489 -5.77 22.56 15.44
C ARG A 489 -5.32 23.27 16.71
N VAL A 490 -6.13 23.25 17.76
CA VAL A 490 -5.81 23.91 19.04
C VAL A 490 -4.57 23.30 19.70
N LEU A 491 -4.43 21.97 19.70
CA LEU A 491 -3.26 21.30 20.24
C LEU A 491 -1.98 21.68 19.49
N VAL A 492 -2.04 21.74 18.16
CA VAL A 492 -0.89 22.13 17.31
C VAL A 492 -0.53 23.59 17.51
N GLU A 493 -1.51 24.49 17.51
CA GLU A 493 -1.28 25.93 17.76
C GLU A 493 -0.64 26.18 19.13
N LYS A 494 -1.15 25.52 20.20
CA LYS A 494 -0.57 25.58 21.54
C LYS A 494 0.86 25.06 21.56
N ALA A 495 1.13 23.91 20.95
CA ALA A 495 2.47 23.32 20.93
C ALA A 495 3.48 24.19 20.16
N ILE A 496 3.08 24.83 19.07
CA ILE A 496 3.92 25.76 18.32
C ILE A 496 4.19 27.03 19.15
N ALA A 497 3.16 27.57 19.80
CA ALA A 497 3.28 28.75 20.66
C ALA A 497 4.21 28.48 21.86
N ASP A 498 4.12 27.31 22.49
CA ASP A 498 4.98 26.89 23.61
C ASP A 498 6.45 26.78 23.20
N VAL A 499 6.74 26.36 21.96
CA VAL A 499 8.10 26.33 21.42
C VAL A 499 8.60 27.74 21.07
N GLY A 500 7.71 28.68 20.77
CA GLY A 500 8.04 30.10 20.61
C GLY A 500 8.83 30.44 19.33
N VAL A 501 8.86 29.54 18.35
CA VAL A 501 9.58 29.73 17.07
C VAL A 501 8.60 29.55 15.90
N PRO A 502 8.50 30.48 14.94
CA PRO A 502 7.69 30.30 13.73
C PRO A 502 8.12 29.05 12.95
N VAL A 503 7.15 28.34 12.35
CA VAL A 503 7.37 27.03 11.69
C VAL A 503 8.46 27.10 10.62
N GLU A 504 8.49 28.19 9.87
CA GLU A 504 9.42 28.42 8.75
C GLU A 504 10.87 28.57 9.23
N LEU A 505 11.06 28.93 10.51
CA LEU A 505 12.36 29.10 11.17
C LEU A 505 12.72 27.89 12.05
N MET A 506 11.85 26.87 12.13
CA MET A 506 12.09 25.71 12.98
C MET A 506 13.19 24.81 12.43
N LYS A 507 14.21 24.56 13.26
CA LYS A 507 15.22 23.51 13.05
C LYS A 507 14.69 22.16 13.56
N LYS A 508 15.41 21.07 13.26
CA LYS A 508 15.09 19.70 13.74
C LYS A 508 14.77 19.70 15.25
N VAL A 509 15.58 20.37 16.06
CA VAL A 509 15.39 20.43 17.52
C VAL A 509 14.05 21.07 17.92
N HIS A 510 13.61 22.12 17.22
CA HIS A 510 12.32 22.79 17.48
C HIS A 510 11.15 21.91 17.02
N LYS A 511 11.22 21.32 15.81
CA LYS A 511 10.16 20.43 15.31
C LYS A 511 10.03 19.17 16.16
N SER A 512 11.13 18.59 16.63
CA SER A 512 11.12 17.46 17.56
C SER A 512 10.53 17.85 18.92
N GLN A 513 10.83 19.06 19.41
CA GLN A 513 10.22 19.60 20.62
C GLN A 513 8.70 19.79 20.48
N VAL A 514 8.20 20.30 19.34
CA VAL A 514 6.75 20.36 19.06
C VAL A 514 6.12 18.97 19.11
N VAL A 515 6.73 17.98 18.45
CA VAL A 515 6.26 16.58 18.50
C VAL A 515 6.23 16.04 19.93
N ARG A 516 7.23 16.39 20.76
CA ARG A 516 7.26 15.96 22.17
C ARG A 516 6.10 16.55 22.96
N VAL A 517 5.86 17.85 22.85
CA VAL A 517 4.72 18.54 23.53
C VAL A 517 3.39 17.92 23.09
N LEU A 518 3.23 17.64 21.79
CA LEU A 518 2.03 16.99 21.25
C LEU A 518 1.86 15.55 21.73
N ASP A 519 2.93 14.77 21.87
CA ASP A 519 2.86 13.42 22.44
C ASP A 519 2.46 13.44 23.91
N GLU A 520 2.97 14.39 24.69
CA GLU A 520 2.59 14.59 26.09
C GLU A 520 1.14 15.08 26.25
N ALA A 521 0.62 15.81 25.26
CA ALA A 521 -0.77 16.28 25.18
C ALA A 521 -1.75 15.22 24.66
N GLY A 522 -1.27 14.05 24.23
CA GLY A 522 -2.11 12.98 23.70
C GLY A 522 -2.60 13.21 22.27
N PHE A 523 -2.01 14.15 21.53
CA PHE A 523 -2.36 14.48 20.14
C PHE A 523 -2.34 13.24 19.23
N PHE A 524 -1.38 12.34 19.43
CA PHE A 524 -1.24 11.11 18.63
C PHE A 524 -2.23 10.00 18.99
N LEU A 525 -3.12 10.22 19.98
CA LEU A 525 -4.30 9.36 20.19
C LEU A 525 -5.45 9.73 19.23
N ILE A 526 -5.33 10.86 18.52
CA ILE A 526 -6.32 11.33 17.55
C ILE A 526 -6.00 10.71 16.17
N ARG A 527 -7.03 10.24 15.46
CA ARG A 527 -6.93 9.71 14.09
C ARG A 527 -6.39 10.78 13.13
N ASP A 528 -5.54 10.38 12.18
CA ASP A 528 -4.95 11.24 11.12
C ASP A 528 -4.12 12.44 11.64
N SER A 529 -3.83 12.49 12.94
CA SER A 529 -3.03 13.53 13.60
C SER A 529 -1.63 13.70 13.01
N VAL A 530 -1.01 12.58 12.59
CA VAL A 530 0.32 12.58 11.97
C VAL A 530 0.31 13.30 10.62
N ASP A 531 -0.71 13.09 9.80
CA ASP A 531 -0.82 13.72 8.49
C ASP A 531 -1.09 15.23 8.62
N HIS A 532 -1.98 15.60 9.54
CA HIS A 532 -2.23 17.00 9.88
C HIS A 532 -0.94 17.71 10.35
N LEU A 533 -0.22 17.11 11.30
CA LEU A 533 1.01 17.70 11.83
C LEU A 533 2.14 17.76 10.81
N ALA A 534 2.27 16.74 9.95
CA ALA A 534 3.24 16.73 8.86
C ALA A 534 3.01 17.89 7.90
N GLY A 535 1.75 18.17 7.56
CA GLY A 535 1.36 19.33 6.77
C GLY A 535 1.71 20.64 7.47
N VAL A 536 1.34 20.81 8.74
CA VAL A 536 1.59 22.05 9.50
C VAL A 536 3.09 22.31 9.69
N LEU A 537 3.89 21.28 9.99
CA LEU A 537 5.34 21.42 10.19
C LEU A 537 6.15 21.39 8.89
N GLU A 538 5.51 21.25 7.73
CA GLU A 538 6.17 21.12 6.42
C GLU A 538 7.25 20.02 6.41
N VAL A 539 6.90 18.84 6.89
CA VAL A 539 7.78 17.65 6.91
C VAL A 539 7.03 16.41 6.44
N THR A 540 7.75 15.33 6.19
CA THR A 540 7.10 14.05 5.83
C THR A 540 6.54 13.35 7.08
N ARG A 541 5.52 12.49 6.90
CA ARG A 541 5.05 11.58 7.96
C ARG A 541 6.19 10.78 8.59
N TYR A 542 7.11 10.30 7.76
CA TYR A 542 8.28 9.53 8.20
C TYR A 542 9.13 10.35 9.19
N THR A 543 9.29 11.64 8.94
CA THR A 543 9.99 12.57 9.84
C THR A 543 9.28 12.70 11.19
N ILE A 544 7.94 12.76 11.21
CA ILE A 544 7.16 12.79 12.46
C ILE A 544 7.35 11.50 13.27
N TYR A 545 7.25 10.32 12.62
CA TYR A 545 7.51 9.04 13.29
C TYR A 545 8.95 8.93 13.81
N ASN A 546 9.93 9.45 13.06
CA ASN A 546 11.30 9.47 13.52
C ASN A 546 11.47 10.34 14.78
N TYR A 547 10.84 11.53 14.84
CA TYR A 547 10.85 12.35 16.05
C TYR A 547 10.13 11.67 17.22
N LEU A 548 9.03 10.96 16.98
CA LEU A 548 8.34 10.18 18.01
C LEU A 548 9.22 9.08 18.61
N ASN A 549 9.91 8.32 17.77
CA ASN A 549 10.81 7.26 18.23
C ASN A 549 12.00 7.84 19.02
N GLU A 550 12.61 8.91 18.50
CA GLU A 550 13.69 9.65 19.18
C GLU A 550 13.23 10.15 20.57
N ASN A 551 12.01 10.70 20.68
CA ASN A 551 11.47 11.24 21.93
C ASN A 551 11.05 10.16 22.94
N ARG A 552 10.60 8.98 22.47
CA ARG A 552 10.19 7.85 23.32
C ARG A 552 11.36 6.98 23.77
N GLY A 553 12.57 7.22 23.24
CA GLY A 553 13.77 6.47 23.59
C GLY A 553 13.75 5.02 23.10
N THR A 554 13.08 4.76 21.97
CA THR A 554 12.94 3.42 21.34
C THR A 554 13.63 3.36 20.00
#